data_AF-A0A5C1ANR0-F1
#
_entry.id   AF-A0A5C1ANR0-F1
#
_cell.length_a   1.000
_cell.length_b   1.000
_cell.length_c   1.000
_cell.angle_alpha   90.00
_cell.angle_beta   90.00
_cell.angle_gamma   90.00
#
_symmetry.space_group_name_H-M   'P 1'
#
loop_
_entity.id
_entity.type
_entity.pdbx_description
1 polymer ?
#
loop_
_entity_poly.entity_id
_entity_poly.type
_entity_poly.pdbx_seq_one_letter_code
_entity_poly.pdbx_strand_id
1 'polypeptide(L)'
;MVPLDSFKLTPPGNTSGARTAVINMRDGKSVIIDPNTKKVAKDKQDAMNLFAKSLVYVLTDKVYYTPPDPKKGELRPVPPELTLESLFDAASSFILVPTWGQKQKLNIDQSDYIGGFGEAMDAAIRDILQPKGAKQGDPPPAVPEIMQINAARMLSLAAKSGAPAHYPTILTLLTDPNTDPAILIYAIKAAEGLIGAYNPVWANDVKYATHTIKDAEMVKLVGALDAIVKRTKPYGLPSRAPKPPPPPMPVTPAPSTVDAKNAPPTVGQLQTEMVSKEQQMVVRYYRRAALRAMAQCRYPQFIDAQDGSSVRPLATLAKMAIGDPSITRTPGYDEIAIAVMGLCNLHDYKDVNMDVLFDCVAQGVLNFSGKKTGKPEDHSIPWKVTGSYLITALTDWQKVPNAARYRNKLESLATVLVERVLVPLEKIGTPGFVPNADAVARWREQNPVPELKLFIEAKEPPLKAGFVEPT
;
A
#
# COMPACT_ATOMS: atom_id res chain seq x y z
N MET A 1 5.26 -26.13 13.84
CA MET A 1 5.09 -26.16 12.37
C MET A 1 4.10 -27.24 12.03
N VAL A 2 3.06 -26.91 11.27
CA VAL A 2 2.09 -27.90 10.80
C VAL A 2 2.67 -28.60 9.56
N PRO A 3 2.59 -29.94 9.47
CA PRO A 3 3.08 -30.66 8.30
C PRO A 3 2.39 -30.15 7.03
N LEU A 4 3.14 -29.99 5.94
CA LEU A 4 2.55 -29.64 4.63
C LEU A 4 1.40 -30.60 4.27
N ASP A 5 1.46 -31.86 4.70
CA ASP A 5 0.49 -32.94 4.41
C ASP A 5 -0.90 -32.83 5.02
N SER A 6 -1.11 -31.98 6.01
CA SER A 6 -2.43 -31.83 6.64
C SER A 6 -3.41 -30.97 5.84
N PHE A 7 -2.93 -30.13 4.91
CA PHE A 7 -3.77 -29.27 4.08
C PHE A 7 -3.80 -29.79 2.64
N LYS A 8 -4.99 -30.11 2.13
CA LYS A 8 -5.22 -30.59 0.76
C LYS A 8 -6.18 -29.65 0.05
N LEU A 9 -5.66 -28.87 -0.90
CA LEU A 9 -6.50 -28.25 -1.91
C LEU A 9 -6.83 -29.32 -2.97
N THR A 10 -8.09 -29.37 -3.40
CA THR A 10 -8.46 -30.23 -4.53
C THR A 10 -7.98 -29.57 -5.82
N PRO A 11 -7.18 -30.26 -6.66
CA PRO A 11 -6.79 -29.71 -7.94
C PRO A 11 -8.06 -29.41 -8.77
N PRO A 12 -8.14 -28.25 -9.43
CA PRO A 12 -9.24 -27.98 -10.33
C PRO A 12 -9.26 -28.99 -11.49
N GLY A 13 -10.43 -29.25 -12.06
CA GLY A 13 -10.59 -30.10 -13.24
C GLY A 13 -9.89 -29.53 -14.48
N ASN A 14 -10.17 -30.08 -15.66
CA ASN A 14 -9.58 -29.61 -16.92
C ASN A 14 -9.81 -28.09 -17.14
N THR A 15 -8.74 -27.31 -17.10
CA THR A 15 -8.78 -25.84 -17.18
C THR A 15 -8.54 -25.28 -18.58
N SER A 16 -8.28 -26.10 -19.60
CA SER A 16 -7.91 -25.59 -20.94
C SER A 16 -9.03 -24.75 -21.57
N GLY A 17 -10.28 -25.20 -21.46
CA GLY A 17 -11.45 -24.46 -21.92
C GLY A 17 -11.66 -23.15 -21.14
N ALA A 18 -11.55 -23.21 -19.81
CA ALA A 18 -11.69 -22.05 -18.94
C ALA A 18 -10.59 -21.00 -19.20
N ARG A 19 -9.34 -21.44 -19.41
CA ARG A 19 -8.22 -20.57 -19.77
C ARG A 19 -8.47 -19.85 -21.09
N THR A 20 -8.90 -20.57 -22.13
CA THR A 20 -9.20 -19.97 -23.44
C THR A 20 -10.35 -18.96 -23.34
N ALA A 21 -11.40 -19.28 -22.58
CA ALA A 21 -12.51 -18.36 -22.31
C ALA A 21 -12.01 -17.09 -21.60
N VAL A 22 -11.19 -17.23 -20.56
CA VAL A 22 -10.58 -16.11 -19.83
C VAL A 22 -9.71 -15.24 -20.72
N ILE A 23 -8.87 -15.82 -21.58
CA ILE A 23 -8.05 -15.07 -22.55
C ILE A 23 -8.95 -14.25 -23.49
N ASN A 24 -10.03 -14.85 -24.01
CA ASN A 24 -10.95 -14.14 -24.89
C ASN A 24 -11.68 -13.00 -24.17
N MET A 25 -12.05 -13.17 -22.90
CA MET A 25 -12.67 -12.12 -22.09
C MET A 25 -11.68 -10.97 -21.81
N ARG A 26 -10.45 -11.29 -21.36
CA ARG A 26 -9.37 -10.31 -21.12
C ARG A 26 -9.05 -9.49 -22.37
N ASP A 27 -8.98 -10.14 -23.52
CA ASP A 27 -8.64 -9.51 -24.80
C ASP A 27 -9.82 -8.75 -25.41
N GLY A 28 -11.01 -8.78 -24.81
CA GLY A 28 -12.22 -8.18 -25.37
C GLY A 28 -12.69 -8.87 -26.66
N LYS A 29 -12.33 -10.14 -26.85
CA LYS A 29 -12.70 -10.99 -28.01
C LYS A 29 -13.91 -11.88 -27.74
N SER A 30 -14.45 -11.85 -26.53
CA SER A 30 -15.67 -12.59 -26.20
C SER A 30 -16.82 -12.06 -27.07
N VAL A 31 -17.27 -12.84 -28.05
CA VAL A 31 -18.45 -12.49 -28.85
C VAL A 31 -19.65 -12.44 -27.91
N ILE A 32 -20.25 -11.27 -27.77
CA ILE A 32 -21.50 -11.09 -27.03
C ILE A 32 -22.60 -11.78 -27.84
N ILE A 33 -22.86 -13.04 -27.55
CA ILE A 33 -24.10 -13.71 -27.96
C ILE A 33 -25.12 -13.36 -26.87
N ASP A 34 -25.86 -12.27 -27.08
CA ASP A 34 -26.93 -11.73 -26.23
C ASP A 34 -26.66 -11.75 -24.70
N PRO A 35 -26.29 -10.61 -24.08
CA PRO A 35 -26.01 -10.52 -22.64
C PRO A 35 -27.19 -10.95 -21.76
N ASN A 36 -28.41 -11.01 -22.31
CA ASN A 36 -29.60 -11.42 -21.56
C ASN A 36 -29.69 -12.93 -21.30
N THR A 37 -28.82 -13.74 -21.91
CA THR A 37 -28.78 -15.16 -21.57
C THR A 37 -28.05 -15.38 -20.25
N LYS A 38 -28.81 -15.50 -19.15
CA LYS A 38 -28.32 -15.89 -17.81
C LYS A 38 -27.32 -17.06 -17.82
N LYS A 39 -27.47 -17.97 -18.79
CA LYS A 39 -26.55 -19.08 -19.03
C LYS A 39 -25.15 -18.62 -19.43
N VAL A 40 -25.01 -17.70 -20.39
CA VAL A 40 -23.70 -17.20 -20.85
C VAL A 40 -22.96 -16.46 -19.73
N ALA A 41 -23.67 -15.62 -18.98
CA ALA A 41 -23.09 -14.94 -17.81
C ALA A 41 -22.58 -15.94 -16.76
N LYS A 42 -23.35 -17.00 -16.49
CA LYS A 42 -22.95 -18.08 -15.59
C LYS A 42 -21.74 -18.85 -16.13
N ASP A 43 -21.73 -19.24 -17.40
CA ASP A 43 -20.63 -19.99 -18.01
C ASP A 43 -19.32 -19.18 -18.00
N LYS A 44 -19.41 -17.86 -18.25
CA LYS A 44 -18.28 -16.93 -18.10
C LYS A 44 -17.76 -16.91 -16.66
N GLN A 45 -18.65 -16.77 -15.67
CA GLN A 45 -18.27 -16.75 -14.26
C GLN A 45 -17.68 -18.09 -13.79
N ASP A 46 -18.25 -19.22 -14.23
CA ASP A 46 -17.75 -20.56 -13.92
C ASP A 46 -16.35 -20.78 -14.51
N ALA A 47 -16.08 -20.29 -15.72
CA ALA A 47 -14.75 -20.30 -16.32
C ALA A 47 -13.75 -19.43 -15.52
N MET A 48 -14.14 -18.22 -15.12
CA MET A 48 -13.31 -17.34 -14.28
C MET A 48 -13.00 -17.98 -12.93
N ASN A 49 -14.01 -18.54 -12.26
CA ASN A 49 -13.88 -19.26 -10.98
C ASN A 49 -12.93 -20.46 -11.08
N LEU A 50 -13.11 -21.31 -12.11
CA LEU A 50 -12.28 -22.49 -12.29
C LEU A 50 -10.82 -22.11 -12.57
N PHE A 51 -10.61 -21.11 -13.43
CA PHE A 51 -9.26 -20.68 -13.80
C PHE A 51 -8.55 -19.94 -12.66
N ALA A 52 -9.23 -19.04 -11.94
CA ALA A 52 -8.68 -18.36 -10.77
C ALA A 52 -8.25 -19.35 -9.69
N LYS A 53 -9.09 -20.35 -9.38
CA LYS A 53 -8.73 -21.46 -8.48
C LYS A 53 -7.49 -22.20 -8.97
N SER A 54 -7.33 -22.42 -10.27
CA SER A 54 -6.15 -23.08 -10.81
C SER A 54 -4.87 -22.26 -10.67
N LEU A 55 -4.91 -20.95 -10.87
CA LEU A 55 -3.75 -20.08 -10.68
C LEU A 55 -3.30 -20.07 -9.21
N VAL A 56 -4.26 -19.94 -8.29
CA VAL A 56 -3.97 -19.95 -6.85
C VAL A 56 -3.51 -21.34 -6.38
N TYR A 57 -4.14 -22.40 -6.89
CA TYR A 57 -3.75 -23.79 -6.59
C TYR A 57 -2.30 -24.06 -6.99
N VAL A 58 -1.90 -23.74 -8.23
CA VAL A 58 -0.54 -24.00 -8.73
C VAL A 58 0.50 -23.25 -7.87
N LEU A 59 0.23 -22.01 -7.50
CA LEU A 59 1.10 -21.24 -6.60
C LEU A 59 1.16 -21.76 -5.17
N THR A 60 0.29 -22.68 -4.78
CA THR A 60 0.23 -23.23 -3.42
C THR A 60 0.48 -24.74 -3.40
N ASP A 61 0.76 -25.34 -4.57
CA ASP A 61 1.08 -26.75 -4.69
C ASP A 61 2.43 -27.08 -4.04
N LYS A 62 2.45 -28.16 -3.26
CA LYS A 62 3.62 -28.66 -2.53
C LYS A 62 4.78 -29.07 -3.43
N VAL A 63 4.53 -29.36 -4.70
CA VAL A 63 5.58 -29.70 -5.66
C VAL A 63 6.65 -28.59 -5.72
N TYR A 64 6.27 -27.33 -5.46
CA TYR A 64 7.20 -26.20 -5.43
C TYR A 64 7.90 -25.98 -4.08
N TYR A 65 7.53 -26.74 -3.05
CA TYR A 65 8.00 -26.54 -1.66
C TYR A 65 8.63 -27.78 -1.03
N THR A 66 8.45 -28.96 -1.62
CA THR A 66 8.96 -30.20 -1.05
C THR A 66 10.41 -30.36 -1.50
N PRO A 67 11.40 -30.24 -0.59
CA PRO A 67 12.77 -30.57 -0.95
C PRO A 67 12.81 -32.03 -1.43
N PRO A 68 13.61 -32.35 -2.44
CA PRO A 68 13.70 -33.70 -2.99
C PRO A 68 14.00 -34.70 -1.87
N ASP A 69 13.28 -35.83 -1.87
CA ASP A 69 13.44 -36.87 -0.85
C ASP A 69 14.87 -37.42 -0.90
N PRO A 70 15.70 -37.19 0.15
CA PRO A 70 17.09 -37.62 0.16
C PRO A 70 17.23 -39.14 0.08
N LYS A 71 16.17 -39.91 0.38
CA LYS A 71 16.18 -41.38 0.31
C LYS A 71 15.83 -41.93 -1.07
N LYS A 72 15.12 -41.16 -1.91
CA LYS A 72 14.75 -41.61 -3.26
C LYS A 72 15.78 -41.23 -4.33
N GLY A 73 16.77 -40.40 -4.03
CA GLY A 73 17.92 -40.10 -4.90
C GLY A 73 17.58 -39.37 -6.22
N GLU A 74 16.32 -39.34 -6.62
CA GLU A 74 15.84 -38.60 -7.78
C GLU A 74 15.54 -37.16 -7.37
N LEU A 75 16.53 -36.28 -7.58
CA LEU A 75 16.26 -34.88 -7.85
C LEU A 75 15.35 -34.86 -9.09
N ARG A 76 14.03 -34.75 -8.92
CA ARG A 76 13.21 -34.32 -10.06
C ARG A 76 13.63 -32.88 -10.32
N PRO A 77 14.34 -32.57 -11.42
CA PRO A 77 14.64 -31.18 -11.72
C PRO A 77 13.30 -30.48 -11.85
N VAL A 78 13.05 -29.50 -10.98
CA VAL A 78 12.02 -28.51 -11.30
C VAL A 78 12.49 -27.90 -12.61
N PRO A 79 11.71 -28.02 -13.71
CA PRO A 79 12.12 -27.44 -14.97
C PRO A 79 12.47 -25.96 -14.71
N PRO A 80 13.57 -25.43 -15.26
CA PRO A 80 13.98 -24.05 -14.99
C PRO A 80 12.89 -23.02 -15.32
N GLU A 81 11.90 -23.42 -16.14
CA GLU A 81 10.72 -22.64 -16.52
C GLU A 81 9.59 -22.63 -15.47
N LEU A 82 9.68 -23.44 -14.42
CA LEU A 82 8.66 -23.67 -13.38
C LEU A 82 9.11 -23.13 -12.02
N THR A 83 9.68 -21.93 -12.01
CA THR A 83 9.99 -21.19 -10.78
C THR A 83 8.74 -20.52 -10.24
N LEU A 84 8.74 -20.17 -8.95
CA LEU A 84 7.63 -19.43 -8.36
C LEU A 84 7.47 -18.05 -9.04
N GLU A 85 8.57 -17.43 -9.43
CA GLU A 85 8.61 -16.19 -10.19
C GLU A 85 7.94 -16.33 -11.55
N SER A 86 8.26 -17.39 -12.32
CA SER A 86 7.62 -17.60 -13.63
C SER A 86 6.12 -17.86 -13.52
N LEU A 87 5.67 -18.48 -12.43
CA LEU A 87 4.24 -18.65 -12.14
C LEU A 87 3.55 -17.32 -11.82
N PHE A 88 4.19 -16.44 -11.05
CA PHE A 88 3.66 -15.10 -10.80
C PHE A 88 3.65 -14.26 -12.08
N ASP A 89 4.67 -14.36 -12.92
CA ASP A 89 4.72 -13.69 -14.22
C ASP A 89 3.61 -14.20 -15.14
N ALA A 90 3.41 -15.51 -15.20
CA ALA A 90 2.31 -16.12 -15.94
C ALA A 90 0.94 -15.63 -15.42
N ALA A 91 0.72 -15.61 -14.11
CA ALA A 91 -0.50 -15.08 -13.50
C ALA A 91 -0.70 -13.59 -13.81
N SER A 92 0.39 -12.80 -13.78
CA SER A 92 0.35 -11.36 -14.04
C SER A 92 -0.18 -11.04 -15.44
N SER A 93 0.07 -11.90 -16.42
CA SER A 93 -0.43 -11.73 -17.79
C SER A 93 -1.96 -11.79 -17.89
N PHE A 94 -2.66 -12.34 -16.89
CA PHE A 94 -4.12 -12.39 -16.83
C PHE A 94 -4.74 -11.23 -16.05
N ILE A 95 -3.94 -10.42 -15.36
CA ILE A 95 -4.41 -9.26 -14.60
C ILE A 95 -4.41 -8.05 -15.52
N LEU A 96 -5.61 -7.58 -15.86
CA LEU A 96 -5.77 -6.35 -16.64
C LEU A 96 -5.63 -5.17 -15.68
N VAL A 97 -4.59 -4.35 -15.86
CA VAL A 97 -4.30 -3.17 -15.03
C VAL A 97 -4.73 -1.90 -15.78
N PRO A 98 -5.78 -1.20 -15.31
CA PRO A 98 -6.15 0.10 -15.86
C PRO A 98 -5.03 1.11 -15.58
N THR A 99 -4.47 1.72 -16.63
CA THR A 99 -3.43 2.75 -16.48
C THR A 99 -3.86 4.05 -17.14
N TRP A 100 -3.38 5.16 -16.58
CA TRP A 100 -3.63 6.50 -17.11
C TRP A 100 -3.10 6.66 -18.53
N GLY A 101 -3.87 7.35 -19.38
CA GLY A 101 -3.41 7.70 -20.72
C GLY A 101 -3.26 6.49 -21.66
N GLN A 102 -3.87 5.35 -21.33
CA GLN A 102 -3.98 4.25 -22.27
C GLN A 102 -4.73 4.72 -23.52
N LYS A 103 -4.02 4.65 -24.66
CA LYS A 103 -4.56 5.05 -25.98
C LYS A 103 -5.85 4.29 -26.31
N GLN A 104 -5.94 3.03 -25.88
CA GLN A 104 -7.13 2.21 -26.05
C GLN A 104 -7.94 2.25 -24.76
N LYS A 105 -9.17 2.78 -24.86
CA LYS A 105 -10.17 2.64 -23.79
C LYS A 105 -10.50 1.17 -23.62
N LEU A 106 -10.57 0.71 -22.37
CA LEU A 106 -11.07 -0.61 -22.06
C LEU A 106 -12.55 -0.68 -22.46
N ASN A 107 -12.94 -1.76 -23.12
CA ASN A 107 -14.34 -1.97 -23.49
C ASN A 107 -15.14 -2.51 -22.28
N ILE A 108 -16.46 -2.59 -22.42
CA ILE A 108 -17.36 -3.06 -21.36
C ILE A 108 -16.98 -4.49 -20.93
N ASP A 109 -16.70 -5.40 -21.87
CA ASP A 109 -16.30 -6.78 -21.56
C ASP A 109 -15.00 -6.85 -20.72
N GLN A 110 -14.04 -5.96 -20.98
CA GLN A 110 -12.80 -5.86 -20.20
C GLN A 110 -13.04 -5.29 -18.81
N SER A 111 -13.97 -4.35 -18.67
CA SER A 111 -14.42 -3.84 -17.37
C SER A 111 -15.13 -4.94 -16.56
N ASP A 112 -16.03 -5.69 -17.19
CA ASP A 112 -16.71 -6.84 -16.59
C ASP A 112 -15.72 -7.94 -16.22
N TYR A 113 -14.70 -8.17 -17.05
CA TYR A 113 -13.62 -9.10 -16.78
C TYR A 113 -12.83 -8.69 -15.53
N ILE A 114 -12.47 -7.41 -15.37
CA ILE A 114 -11.80 -6.92 -14.15
C ILE A 114 -12.64 -7.25 -12.91
N GLY A 115 -13.94 -6.96 -12.95
CA GLY A 115 -14.86 -7.24 -11.84
C GLY A 115 -14.99 -8.73 -11.55
N GLY A 116 -15.44 -9.52 -12.53
CA GLY A 116 -15.74 -10.94 -12.36
C GLY A 116 -14.52 -11.81 -12.10
N PHE A 117 -13.39 -11.55 -12.78
CA PHE A 117 -12.15 -12.29 -12.55
C PHE A 117 -11.48 -11.87 -11.24
N GLY A 118 -11.55 -10.58 -10.88
CA GLY A 118 -11.09 -10.09 -9.58
C GLY A 118 -11.85 -10.72 -8.41
N GLU A 119 -13.17 -10.86 -8.52
CA GLU A 119 -14.00 -11.57 -7.53
C GLU A 119 -13.60 -13.06 -7.43
N ALA A 120 -13.44 -13.74 -8.57
CA ALA A 120 -13.00 -15.12 -8.61
C ALA A 120 -11.62 -15.33 -7.97
N MET A 121 -10.68 -14.42 -8.24
CA MET A 121 -9.34 -14.42 -7.65
C MET A 121 -9.38 -14.15 -6.15
N ASP A 122 -10.13 -13.14 -5.68
CA ASP A 122 -10.28 -12.84 -4.25
C ASP A 122 -10.84 -14.05 -3.50
N ALA A 123 -11.90 -14.66 -4.03
CA ALA A 123 -12.52 -15.83 -3.41
C ALA A 123 -11.53 -16.99 -3.25
N ALA A 124 -10.76 -17.30 -4.30
CA ALA A 124 -9.77 -18.37 -4.28
C ALA A 124 -8.61 -18.08 -3.29
N ILE A 125 -8.16 -16.82 -3.22
CA ILE A 125 -7.10 -16.38 -2.29
C ILE A 125 -7.61 -16.41 -0.85
N ARG A 126 -8.82 -15.90 -0.61
CA ARG A 126 -9.43 -15.81 0.72
C ARG A 126 -9.68 -17.18 1.32
N ASP A 127 -10.02 -18.19 0.52
CA ASP A 127 -10.16 -19.57 1.01
C ASP A 127 -8.84 -20.11 1.64
N ILE A 128 -7.68 -19.53 1.30
CA ILE A 128 -6.37 -19.87 1.88
C ILE A 128 -6.01 -18.95 3.05
N LEU A 129 -6.24 -17.64 2.92
CA LEU A 129 -5.88 -16.65 3.94
C LEU A 129 -6.86 -16.62 5.13
N GLN A 130 -8.13 -16.96 4.89
CA GLN A 130 -9.23 -16.89 5.84
C GLN A 130 -10.12 -18.14 5.67
N PRO A 131 -9.59 -19.34 5.93
CA PRO A 131 -10.31 -20.58 5.68
C PRO A 131 -11.65 -20.62 6.43
N LYS A 132 -12.72 -20.94 5.70
CA LYS A 132 -14.09 -21.03 6.25
C LYS A 132 -14.12 -22.01 7.42
N GLY A 133 -14.73 -21.60 8.53
CA GLY A 133 -14.87 -22.41 9.74
C GLY A 133 -13.86 -22.09 10.83
N ALA A 134 -12.87 -21.23 10.59
CA ALA A 134 -12.13 -20.59 11.66
C ALA A 134 -13.09 -19.66 12.43
N LYS A 135 -13.59 -20.10 13.59
CA LYS A 135 -14.31 -19.20 14.48
C LYS A 135 -13.33 -18.16 15.01
N GLN A 136 -13.80 -16.94 15.23
CA GLN A 136 -13.01 -15.89 15.86
C GLN A 136 -12.54 -16.38 17.24
N GLY A 137 -11.27 -16.75 17.36
CA GLY A 137 -10.66 -17.32 18.58
C GLY A 137 -10.21 -18.77 18.48
N ASP A 138 -10.70 -19.55 17.51
CA ASP A 138 -10.20 -20.90 17.24
C ASP A 138 -8.98 -20.83 16.30
N PRO A 139 -7.93 -21.65 16.52
CA PRO A 139 -6.82 -21.71 15.59
C PRO A 139 -7.36 -22.19 14.23
N PRO A 140 -7.19 -21.40 13.14
CA PRO A 140 -7.64 -21.80 11.82
C PRO A 140 -7.06 -23.17 11.45
N PRO A 141 -7.75 -23.99 10.62
CA PRO A 141 -7.15 -25.20 10.08
C PRO A 141 -5.80 -24.82 9.50
N ALA A 142 -4.76 -25.49 9.97
CA ALA A 142 -3.42 -24.96 9.83
C ALA A 142 -2.94 -25.06 8.37
N VAL A 143 -3.16 -23.98 7.63
CA VAL A 143 -2.59 -23.75 6.32
C VAL A 143 -1.09 -23.50 6.51
N PRO A 144 -0.21 -24.22 5.81
CA PRO A 144 1.23 -23.96 5.84
C PRO A 144 1.53 -22.48 5.57
N GLU A 145 2.41 -21.89 6.39
CA GLU A 145 2.76 -20.46 6.33
C GLU A 145 3.18 -20.01 4.93
N ILE A 146 3.98 -20.81 4.24
CA ILE A 146 4.42 -20.54 2.86
C ILE A 146 3.25 -20.41 1.86
N MET A 147 2.19 -21.21 2.03
CA MET A 147 1.01 -21.13 1.17
C MET A 147 0.24 -19.83 1.44
N GLN A 148 0.15 -19.40 2.71
CA GLN A 148 -0.47 -18.12 3.06
C GLN A 148 0.32 -16.94 2.51
N ILE A 149 1.65 -16.96 2.62
CA ILE A 149 2.52 -15.93 2.03
C ILE A 149 2.33 -15.83 0.52
N ASN A 150 2.27 -16.97 -0.19
CA ASN A 150 2.09 -16.96 -1.65
C ASN A 150 0.68 -16.54 -2.07
N ALA A 151 -0.35 -16.90 -1.30
CA ALA A 151 -1.70 -16.36 -1.49
C ALA A 151 -1.73 -14.84 -1.29
N ALA A 152 -1.04 -14.31 -0.27
CA ALA A 152 -0.91 -12.87 -0.04
C ALA A 152 -0.14 -12.16 -1.17
N ARG A 153 0.94 -12.78 -1.70
CA ARG A 153 1.62 -12.30 -2.91
C ARG A 153 0.66 -12.23 -4.09
N MET A 154 -0.15 -13.25 -4.30
CA MET A 154 -1.15 -13.27 -5.36
C MET A 154 -2.22 -12.18 -5.16
N LEU A 155 -2.65 -11.92 -3.93
CA LEU A 155 -3.55 -10.80 -3.62
C LEU A 155 -2.93 -9.46 -4.05
N SER A 156 -1.65 -9.25 -3.74
CA SER A 156 -0.95 -8.02 -4.13
C SER A 156 -0.82 -7.85 -5.65
N LEU A 157 -0.80 -8.95 -6.40
CA LEU A 157 -0.80 -8.93 -7.86
C LEU A 157 -2.21 -8.68 -8.41
N ALA A 158 -3.20 -9.42 -7.94
CA ALA A 158 -4.60 -9.34 -8.40
C ALA A 158 -5.21 -7.96 -8.12
N ALA A 159 -4.91 -7.37 -6.96
CA ALA A 159 -5.41 -6.05 -6.55
C ALA A 159 -5.01 -4.90 -7.49
N LYS A 160 -3.94 -5.06 -8.29
CA LYS A 160 -3.56 -4.07 -9.31
C LYS A 160 -4.61 -3.89 -10.41
N SER A 161 -5.51 -4.87 -10.59
CA SER A 161 -6.65 -4.72 -11.49
C SER A 161 -7.63 -3.63 -11.07
N GLY A 162 -7.61 -3.26 -9.78
CA GLY A 162 -8.60 -2.38 -9.19
C GLY A 162 -9.93 -3.06 -8.87
N ALA A 163 -10.06 -4.38 -8.99
CA ALA A 163 -11.34 -5.04 -8.73
C ALA A 163 -11.82 -4.80 -7.28
N PRO A 164 -13.03 -4.24 -7.06
CA PRO A 164 -13.52 -3.93 -5.73
C PRO A 164 -13.65 -5.12 -4.79
N ALA A 165 -13.80 -6.33 -5.33
CA ALA A 165 -13.89 -7.56 -4.55
C ALA A 165 -12.69 -7.80 -3.63
N HIS A 166 -11.51 -7.23 -3.93
CA HIS A 166 -10.31 -7.36 -3.08
C HIS A 166 -10.37 -6.53 -1.79
N TYR A 167 -11.18 -5.46 -1.76
CA TYR A 167 -11.21 -4.51 -0.64
C TYR A 167 -11.49 -5.18 0.73
N PRO A 168 -12.52 -6.03 0.91
CA PRO A 168 -12.84 -6.59 2.21
C PRO A 168 -11.70 -7.47 2.77
N THR A 169 -11.08 -8.28 1.92
CA THR A 169 -9.96 -9.14 2.28
C THR A 169 -8.76 -8.31 2.71
N ILE A 170 -8.40 -7.28 1.94
CA ILE A 170 -7.30 -6.36 2.26
C ILE A 170 -7.57 -5.63 3.59
N LEU A 171 -8.75 -5.03 3.75
CA LEU A 171 -9.10 -4.30 4.97
C LEU A 171 -9.01 -5.19 6.21
N THR A 172 -9.51 -6.42 6.12
CA THR A 172 -9.44 -7.39 7.21
C THR A 172 -7.98 -7.65 7.61
N LEU A 173 -7.10 -7.89 6.64
CA LEU A 173 -5.68 -8.15 6.90
C LEU A 173 -4.94 -6.93 7.47
N LEU A 174 -5.27 -5.72 7.04
CA LEU A 174 -4.65 -4.49 7.54
C LEU A 174 -5.10 -4.13 8.97
N THR A 175 -6.33 -4.47 9.32
CA THR A 175 -6.95 -4.09 10.60
C THR A 175 -6.81 -5.16 11.69
N ASP A 176 -6.64 -6.43 11.31
CA ASP A 176 -6.38 -7.50 12.27
C ASP A 176 -4.98 -7.33 12.90
N PRO A 177 -4.88 -7.11 14.24
CA PRO A 177 -3.60 -6.98 14.92
C PRO A 177 -2.77 -8.27 14.91
N ASN A 178 -3.39 -9.41 14.60
CA ASN A 178 -2.78 -10.73 14.57
C ASN A 178 -2.33 -11.16 13.17
N THR A 179 -2.55 -10.34 12.13
CA THR A 179 -2.05 -10.65 10.79
C THR A 179 -0.55 -10.87 10.83
N ASP A 180 -0.12 -12.01 10.27
CA ASP A 180 1.30 -12.34 10.18
C ASP A 180 2.08 -11.20 9.50
N PRO A 181 3.21 -10.75 10.06
CA PRO A 181 4.03 -9.70 9.48
C PRO A 181 4.38 -9.92 7.98
N ALA A 182 4.65 -11.15 7.56
CA ALA A 182 4.94 -11.51 6.18
C ALA A 182 3.70 -11.39 5.28
N ILE A 183 2.50 -11.67 5.79
CA ILE A 183 1.24 -11.46 5.06
C ILE A 183 0.91 -9.97 4.98
N LEU A 184 1.12 -9.23 6.08
CA LEU A 184 0.78 -7.82 6.19
C LEU A 184 1.49 -6.96 5.13
N ILE A 185 2.76 -7.23 4.84
CA ILE A 185 3.47 -6.44 3.81
C ILE A 185 2.82 -6.60 2.44
N TYR A 186 2.33 -7.80 2.09
CA TYR A 186 1.62 -8.02 0.84
C TYR A 186 0.20 -7.48 0.86
N ALA A 187 -0.47 -7.46 2.02
CA ALA A 187 -1.75 -6.76 2.19
C ALA A 187 -1.58 -5.25 1.94
N ILE A 188 -0.51 -4.63 2.42
CA ILE A 188 -0.21 -3.21 2.14
C ILE A 188 0.07 -3.00 0.64
N LYS A 189 0.84 -3.89 0.00
CA LYS A 189 1.06 -3.84 -1.46
C LYS A 189 -0.23 -4.06 -2.27
N ALA A 190 -1.14 -4.89 -1.77
CA ALA A 190 -2.46 -5.06 -2.37
C ALA A 190 -3.28 -3.78 -2.25
N ALA A 191 -3.26 -3.11 -1.10
CA ALA A 191 -3.88 -1.80 -0.93
C ALA A 191 -3.28 -0.75 -1.88
N GLU A 192 -1.95 -0.73 -2.04
CA GLU A 192 -1.26 0.12 -3.03
C GLU A 192 -1.78 -0.10 -4.44
N GLY A 193 -1.89 -1.36 -4.88
CA GLY A 193 -2.42 -1.71 -6.20
C GLY A 193 -3.90 -1.32 -6.38
N LEU A 194 -4.73 -1.58 -5.37
CA LEU A 194 -6.16 -1.30 -5.41
C LEU A 194 -6.45 0.21 -5.43
N ILE A 195 -5.77 0.98 -4.57
CA ILE A 195 -5.88 2.44 -4.51
C ILE A 195 -5.33 3.05 -5.81
N GLY A 196 -4.22 2.53 -6.33
CA GLY A 196 -3.59 3.03 -7.56
C GLY A 196 -4.35 2.70 -8.85
N ALA A 197 -5.38 1.86 -8.81
CA ALA A 197 -6.13 1.53 -10.01
C ALA A 197 -7.01 2.71 -10.49
N TYR A 198 -7.07 2.91 -11.81
CA TYR A 198 -8.03 3.82 -12.42
C TYR A 198 -9.36 3.12 -12.64
N ASN A 199 -10.47 3.83 -12.46
CA ASN A 199 -11.75 3.34 -12.94
C ASN A 199 -11.65 3.09 -14.47
N PRO A 200 -11.81 1.84 -14.95
CA PRO A 200 -11.61 1.50 -16.35
C PRO A 200 -12.55 2.25 -17.30
N VAL A 201 -13.75 2.62 -16.82
CA VAL A 201 -14.74 3.37 -17.59
C VAL A 201 -14.31 4.82 -17.82
N TRP A 202 -13.61 5.42 -16.85
CA TRP A 202 -13.27 6.85 -16.82
C TRP A 202 -11.77 7.14 -16.89
N ALA A 203 -10.94 6.12 -17.15
CA ALA A 203 -9.46 6.22 -17.09
C ALA A 203 -8.85 7.28 -18.03
N ASN A 204 -9.60 7.75 -19.04
CA ASN A 204 -9.16 8.76 -20.00
C ASN A 204 -9.83 10.13 -19.80
N ASP A 205 -10.66 10.30 -18.77
CA ASP A 205 -11.27 11.59 -18.43
C ASP A 205 -10.62 12.16 -17.16
N VAL A 206 -9.82 13.22 -17.32
CA VAL A 206 -9.15 13.93 -16.22
C VAL A 206 -10.15 14.40 -15.17
N LYS A 207 -11.37 14.75 -15.59
CA LYS A 207 -12.41 15.27 -14.72
C LYS A 207 -13.07 14.18 -13.87
N TYR A 208 -13.07 12.93 -14.35
CA TYR A 208 -13.75 11.80 -13.71
C TYR A 208 -12.80 10.65 -13.38
N ALA A 209 -11.49 10.90 -13.26
CA ALA A 209 -10.47 9.91 -12.93
C ALA A 209 -10.62 9.38 -11.50
N THR A 210 -11.71 8.66 -11.27
CA THR A 210 -12.11 8.06 -10.00
C THR A 210 -11.31 6.80 -9.73
N HIS A 211 -11.25 6.42 -8.46
CA HIS A 211 -10.80 5.10 -8.07
C HIS A 211 -11.86 4.06 -8.45
N THR A 212 -11.46 2.79 -8.59
CA THR A 212 -12.38 1.69 -8.86
C THR A 212 -13.25 1.34 -7.66
N ILE A 213 -12.73 1.51 -6.44
CA ILE A 213 -13.46 1.32 -5.18
C ILE A 213 -14.17 2.59 -4.76
N LYS A 214 -15.25 2.43 -4.00
CA LYS A 214 -16.12 3.54 -3.58
C LYS A 214 -15.44 4.41 -2.52
N ASP A 215 -15.83 5.68 -2.42
CA ASP A 215 -15.26 6.60 -1.42
C ASP A 215 -15.43 6.09 0.02
N ALA A 216 -16.57 5.48 0.36
CA ALA A 216 -16.80 4.86 1.67
C ALA A 216 -15.78 3.74 1.99
N GLU A 217 -15.38 2.98 0.98
CA GLU A 217 -14.37 1.93 1.09
C GLU A 217 -12.97 2.52 1.15
N MET A 218 -12.71 3.57 0.37
CA MET A 218 -11.48 4.36 0.44
C MET A 218 -11.25 4.96 1.82
N VAL A 219 -12.29 5.51 2.47
CA VAL A 219 -12.19 6.07 3.82
C VAL A 219 -11.65 5.03 4.81
N LYS A 220 -12.21 3.83 4.79
CA LYS A 220 -11.81 2.72 5.67
C LYS A 220 -10.42 2.19 5.33
N LEU A 221 -10.12 2.01 4.04
CA LEU A 221 -8.85 1.45 3.59
C LEU A 221 -7.68 2.41 3.87
N VAL A 222 -7.82 3.69 3.51
CA VAL A 222 -6.80 4.72 3.76
C VAL A 222 -6.71 5.02 5.25
N GLY A 223 -7.83 4.97 6.00
CA GLY A 223 -7.82 5.06 7.46
C GLY A 223 -7.00 3.94 8.12
N ALA A 224 -7.11 2.71 7.62
CA ALA A 224 -6.28 1.60 8.08
C ALA A 224 -4.79 1.85 7.79
N LEU A 225 -4.43 2.32 6.58
CA LEU A 225 -3.05 2.68 6.22
C LEU A 225 -2.49 3.81 7.10
N ASP A 226 -3.28 4.85 7.37
CA ASP A 226 -2.91 5.95 8.24
C ASP A 226 -2.63 5.47 9.68
N ALA A 227 -3.42 4.51 10.17
CA ALA A 227 -3.15 3.85 11.45
C ALA A 227 -1.80 3.09 11.44
N ILE A 228 -1.42 2.44 10.34
CA ILE A 228 -0.09 1.82 10.18
C ILE A 228 1.01 2.89 10.24
N VAL A 229 0.83 4.02 9.54
CA VAL A 229 1.80 5.12 9.51
C VAL A 229 2.04 5.71 10.89
N LYS A 230 0.99 5.85 11.70
CA LYS A 230 1.03 6.41 13.05
C LYS A 230 1.47 5.40 14.13
N ARG A 231 1.54 4.11 13.79
CA ARG A 231 1.81 3.03 14.73
C ARG A 231 3.21 3.14 15.34
N THR A 232 3.28 3.00 16.67
CA THR A 232 4.54 3.00 17.43
C THR A 232 5.06 1.60 17.73
N LYS A 233 4.15 0.64 17.89
CA LYS A 233 4.46 -0.74 18.26
C LYS A 233 4.61 -1.62 17.01
N PRO A 234 5.62 -2.51 16.94
CA PRO A 234 5.76 -3.46 15.84
C PRO A 234 4.55 -4.40 15.72
N TYR A 235 4.33 -4.96 14.54
CA TYR A 235 3.34 -6.01 14.28
C TYR A 235 3.86 -7.37 14.75
N GLY A 236 2.94 -8.28 15.08
CA GLY A 236 3.25 -9.69 15.27
C GLY A 236 4.15 -10.04 16.45
N LEU A 237 4.49 -9.08 17.33
CA LEU A 237 4.99 -9.47 18.64
C LEU A 237 3.79 -10.03 19.40
N PRO A 238 3.77 -11.32 19.77
CA PRO A 238 2.78 -11.79 20.71
C PRO A 238 2.89 -10.85 21.91
N SER A 239 1.78 -10.23 22.28
CA SER A 239 1.69 -9.56 23.57
C SER A 239 2.06 -10.63 24.58
N ARG A 240 3.33 -10.64 25.00
CA ARG A 240 3.85 -11.70 25.86
C ARG A 240 3.04 -11.51 27.11
N ALA A 241 2.07 -12.40 27.34
CA ALA A 241 1.18 -12.29 28.50
C ALA A 241 2.10 -12.03 29.70
N PRO A 242 1.84 -10.97 30.49
CA PRO A 242 2.74 -10.57 31.56
C PRO A 242 3.07 -11.83 32.34
N LYS A 243 4.38 -12.16 32.36
CA LYS A 243 4.85 -13.38 33.01
C LYS A 243 4.23 -13.35 34.40
N PRO A 244 3.46 -14.37 34.82
CA PRO A 244 2.81 -14.35 36.13
C PRO A 244 3.88 -13.96 37.15
N PRO A 245 3.56 -13.02 38.06
CA PRO A 245 4.55 -12.53 39.01
C PRO A 245 5.26 -13.74 39.62
N PRO A 246 6.60 -13.72 39.69
CA PRO A 246 7.33 -14.85 40.26
C PRO A 246 6.68 -15.19 41.61
N PRO A 247 6.43 -16.48 41.90
CA PRO A 247 5.84 -16.86 43.17
C PRO A 247 6.61 -16.16 44.28
N PRO A 248 5.91 -15.56 45.28
CA PRO A 248 6.58 -14.81 46.34
C PRO A 248 7.70 -15.67 46.89
N MET A 249 8.93 -15.20 46.76
CA MET A 249 10.08 -15.93 47.30
C MET A 249 9.80 -16.17 48.79
N PRO A 250 10.09 -17.38 49.31
CA PRO A 250 9.94 -17.66 50.73
C PRO A 250 10.64 -16.55 51.51
N VAL A 251 9.85 -15.75 52.23
CA VAL A 251 10.35 -14.64 53.03
C VAL A 251 11.24 -15.26 54.08
N THR A 252 12.55 -15.20 53.87
CA THR A 252 13.50 -15.51 54.93
C THR A 252 13.34 -14.37 55.94
N PRO A 253 12.94 -14.64 57.20
CA PRO A 253 12.76 -13.59 58.18
C PRO A 253 14.11 -12.90 58.41
N ALA A 254 14.27 -11.70 57.84
CA ALA A 254 15.41 -10.85 58.13
C ALA A 254 15.19 -10.15 59.48
N PRO A 255 16.25 -10.02 60.29
CA PRO A 255 16.17 -9.46 61.63
C PRO A 255 15.73 -7.98 61.61
N SER A 256 14.82 -7.67 62.52
CA SER A 256 14.24 -6.34 62.73
C SER A 256 15.29 -5.34 63.21
N THR A 257 15.42 -4.21 62.49
CA THR A 257 15.96 -2.87 62.88
C THR A 257 16.31 -2.15 61.56
N VAL A 258 15.94 -0.92 61.20
CA VAL A 258 15.70 0.36 61.90
C VAL A 258 14.71 1.20 61.06
N ASP A 259 13.99 2.09 61.74
CA ASP A 259 13.10 3.13 61.22
C ASP A 259 13.49 3.79 59.88
N ALA A 260 12.59 3.67 58.89
CA ALA A 260 12.51 4.56 57.73
C ALA A 260 11.04 4.93 57.47
N LYS A 261 10.44 5.65 58.42
CA LYS A 261 9.16 6.35 58.18
C LYS A 261 9.42 7.54 57.26
N ASN A 262 8.67 7.60 56.15
CA ASN A 262 8.43 8.76 55.27
C ASN A 262 9.28 8.92 53.98
N ALA A 263 9.49 7.86 53.21
CA ALA A 263 9.69 8.01 51.76
C ALA A 263 8.37 7.73 51.03
N PRO A 264 7.78 8.68 50.29
CA PRO A 264 6.58 8.41 49.51
C PRO A 264 6.90 7.29 48.50
N PRO A 265 5.97 6.35 48.28
CA PRO A 265 6.17 5.31 47.27
C PRO A 265 6.41 6.02 45.94
N THR A 266 7.60 5.86 45.37
CA THR A 266 7.91 6.32 44.02
C THR A 266 6.92 5.63 43.09
N VAL A 267 5.86 6.35 42.73
CA VAL A 267 4.83 5.92 41.79
C VAL A 267 5.56 5.37 40.57
N GLY A 268 5.35 4.08 40.32
CA GLY A 268 6.10 3.30 39.35
C GLY A 268 6.26 4.07 38.06
N GLN A 269 7.49 4.50 37.78
CA GLN A 269 7.88 4.84 36.42
C GLN A 269 7.66 3.57 35.61
N LEU A 270 6.56 3.55 34.85
CA LEU A 270 6.34 2.59 33.78
C LEU A 270 7.62 2.60 32.97
N GLN A 271 8.42 1.54 33.11
CA GLN A 271 9.57 1.32 32.26
C GLN A 271 9.00 1.21 30.86
N THR A 272 9.06 2.30 30.11
CA THR A 272 8.75 2.31 28.69
C THR A 272 9.77 1.38 28.07
N GLU A 273 9.41 0.11 27.87
CA GLU A 273 10.28 -0.87 27.22
C GLU A 273 10.81 -0.24 25.94
N MET A 274 12.11 0.04 25.92
CA MET A 274 12.74 0.66 24.76
C MET A 274 12.63 -0.32 23.60
N VAL A 275 11.83 0.05 22.60
CA VAL A 275 11.68 -0.72 21.35
C VAL A 275 13.07 -0.96 20.75
N SER A 276 13.42 -2.22 20.51
CA SER A 276 14.74 -2.58 20.00
C SER A 276 14.99 -1.96 18.62
N LYS A 277 16.25 -1.75 18.24
CA LYS A 277 16.61 -1.18 16.93
C LYS A 277 16.00 -1.97 15.77
N GLU A 278 15.96 -3.29 15.89
CA GLU A 278 15.32 -4.19 14.92
C GLU A 278 13.82 -3.96 14.81
N GLN A 279 13.11 -3.90 15.94
CA GLN A 279 11.68 -3.56 15.95
C GLN A 279 11.41 -2.17 15.36
N GLN A 280 12.30 -1.21 15.59
CA GLN A 280 12.19 0.11 14.96
C GLN A 280 12.34 0.04 13.44
N MET A 281 13.27 -0.78 12.92
CA MET A 281 13.43 -0.99 11.48
C MET A 281 12.20 -1.65 10.86
N VAL A 282 11.61 -2.64 11.55
CA VAL A 282 10.37 -3.31 11.10
C VAL A 282 9.20 -2.31 11.03
N VAL A 283 9.01 -1.47 12.05
CA VAL A 283 7.97 -0.43 12.03
C VAL A 283 8.18 0.55 10.86
N ARG A 284 9.42 1.00 10.62
CA ARG A 284 9.74 1.87 9.48
C ARG A 284 9.48 1.18 8.15
N TYR A 285 9.76 -0.11 8.04
CA TYR A 285 9.51 -0.89 6.83
C TYR A 285 8.02 -0.89 6.46
N TYR A 286 7.13 -1.19 7.42
CA TYR A 286 5.68 -1.15 7.20
C TYR A 286 5.16 0.26 6.96
N ARG A 287 5.63 1.25 7.73
CA ARG A 287 5.26 2.66 7.53
C ARG A 287 5.60 3.11 6.12
N ARG A 288 6.80 2.80 5.63
CA ARG A 288 7.22 3.11 4.27
C ARG A 288 6.33 2.46 3.21
N ALA A 289 5.95 1.20 3.41
CA ALA A 289 5.02 0.53 2.50
C ALA A 289 3.63 1.19 2.52
N ALA A 290 3.12 1.56 3.70
CA ALA A 290 1.84 2.25 3.83
C ALA A 290 1.86 3.64 3.19
N LEU A 291 2.98 4.38 3.31
CA LEU A 291 3.15 5.66 2.61
C LEU A 291 3.14 5.50 1.09
N ARG A 292 3.74 4.43 0.54
CA ARG A 292 3.67 4.16 -0.91
C ARG A 292 2.24 3.92 -1.36
N ALA A 293 1.47 3.15 -0.58
CA ALA A 293 0.06 2.93 -0.85
C ALA A 293 -0.74 4.23 -0.79
N MET A 294 -0.54 5.07 0.23
CA MET A 294 -1.20 6.37 0.34
C MET A 294 -0.76 7.36 -0.76
N ALA A 295 0.48 7.27 -1.24
CA ALA A 295 0.98 8.09 -2.35
C ALA A 295 0.29 7.75 -3.69
N GLN A 296 -0.41 6.62 -3.78
CA GLN A 296 -1.26 6.30 -4.94
C GLN A 296 -2.63 7.01 -4.90
N CYS A 297 -3.02 7.63 -3.78
CA CYS A 297 -4.25 8.42 -3.70
C CYS A 297 -4.14 9.67 -4.59
N ARG A 298 -5.13 9.86 -5.47
CA ARG A 298 -5.18 11.02 -6.38
C ARG A 298 -5.96 12.20 -5.80
N TYR A 299 -6.85 11.90 -4.85
CA TYR A 299 -7.67 12.89 -4.18
C TYR A 299 -7.08 13.24 -2.81
N PRO A 300 -7.20 14.50 -2.39
CA PRO A 300 -6.62 14.95 -1.14
C PRO A 300 -7.37 14.44 0.09
N GLN A 301 -8.67 14.15 -0.08
CA GLN A 301 -9.57 13.65 0.95
C GLN A 301 -10.60 12.71 0.33
N PHE A 302 -11.08 11.77 1.14
CA PHE A 302 -12.25 10.95 0.86
C PHE A 302 -13.28 11.19 1.96
N ILE A 303 -14.55 11.23 1.60
CA ILE A 303 -15.67 11.44 2.52
C ILE A 303 -16.68 10.33 2.24
N ASP A 304 -17.07 9.58 3.27
CA ASP A 304 -18.16 8.63 3.18
C ASP A 304 -19.48 9.43 3.24
N ALA A 305 -20.26 9.36 2.17
CA ALA A 305 -21.53 10.08 2.06
C ALA A 305 -22.59 9.58 3.05
N GLN A 306 -22.44 8.37 3.61
CA GLN A 306 -23.43 7.77 4.51
C GLN A 306 -23.28 8.26 5.95
N ASP A 307 -22.05 8.29 6.47
CA ASP A 307 -21.78 8.64 7.88
C ASP A 307 -21.00 9.96 8.05
N GLY A 308 -20.57 10.59 6.95
CA GLY A 308 -19.78 11.82 6.97
C GLY A 308 -18.34 11.62 7.45
N SER A 309 -17.90 10.39 7.69
CA SER A 309 -16.52 10.10 8.05
C SER A 309 -15.59 10.49 6.90
N SER A 310 -14.40 10.99 7.25
CA SER A 310 -13.45 11.44 6.25
C SER A 310 -12.04 11.02 6.60
N VAL A 311 -11.24 10.81 5.55
CA VAL A 311 -9.80 10.56 5.67
C VAL A 311 -9.05 11.47 4.71
N ARG A 312 -7.91 11.98 5.15
CA ARG A 312 -7.12 12.98 4.43
C ARG A 312 -5.71 12.46 4.18
N PRO A 313 -5.50 11.57 3.17
CA PRO A 313 -4.17 11.03 2.88
C PRO A 313 -3.16 12.14 2.61
N LEU A 314 -3.59 13.23 1.95
CA LEU A 314 -2.76 14.40 1.70
C LEU A 314 -2.21 15.01 3.00
N ALA A 315 -3.03 15.11 4.05
CA ALA A 315 -2.58 15.65 5.33
C ALA A 315 -1.45 14.80 5.95
N THR A 316 -1.61 13.47 5.91
CA THR A 316 -0.60 12.54 6.42
C THR A 316 0.69 12.60 5.60
N LEU A 317 0.60 12.65 4.27
CA LEU A 317 1.77 12.81 3.39
C LEU A 317 2.47 14.15 3.62
N ALA A 318 1.74 15.26 3.74
CA ALA A 318 2.31 16.57 4.02
C ALA A 318 3.06 16.59 5.35
N LYS A 319 2.44 16.06 6.42
CA LYS A 319 3.08 15.90 7.74
C LYS A 319 4.37 15.09 7.68
N MET A 320 4.37 14.01 6.91
CA MET A 320 5.55 13.17 6.72
C MET A 320 6.65 13.89 5.93
N ALA A 321 6.30 14.65 4.90
CA ALA A 321 7.25 15.43 4.10
C ALA A 321 7.94 16.52 4.94
N ILE A 322 7.16 17.29 5.72
CA ILE A 322 7.71 18.37 6.55
C ILE A 322 8.38 17.88 7.84
N GLY A 323 8.21 16.60 8.20
CA GLY A 323 8.76 16.05 9.44
C GLY A 323 8.01 16.49 10.69
N ASP A 324 6.67 16.60 10.60
CA ASP A 324 5.80 17.09 11.66
C ASP A 324 5.99 16.30 12.99
N PRO A 325 6.18 16.98 14.13
CA PRO A 325 6.39 16.32 15.44
C PRO A 325 5.24 15.44 15.92
N SER A 326 4.02 15.60 15.38
CA SER A 326 2.88 14.73 15.69
C SER A 326 3.04 13.31 15.14
N ILE A 327 3.98 13.09 14.22
CA ILE A 327 4.38 11.75 13.82
C ILE A 327 5.30 11.18 14.90
N THR A 328 4.84 10.13 15.56
CA THR A 328 5.47 9.50 16.74
C THR A 328 6.93 9.09 16.57
N ARG A 329 7.46 9.07 15.33
CA ARG A 329 8.88 8.91 15.03
C ARG A 329 9.28 9.76 13.84
N THR A 330 10.40 10.46 13.95
CA THR A 330 10.99 11.23 12.86
C THR A 330 11.09 10.39 11.58
N PRO A 331 10.55 10.87 10.46
CA PRO A 331 10.64 10.19 9.17
C PRO A 331 12.09 9.98 8.67
N GLY A 332 12.33 8.82 8.05
CA GLY A 332 13.50 8.54 7.23
C GLY A 332 13.53 9.42 5.97
N TYR A 333 14.70 9.58 5.34
CA TYR A 333 14.77 10.35 4.08
C TYR A 333 13.97 9.69 2.96
N ASP A 334 13.94 8.36 2.93
CA ASP A 334 13.17 7.56 2.00
C ASP A 334 11.66 7.72 2.20
N GLU A 335 11.21 7.77 3.46
CA GLU A 335 9.82 8.07 3.81
C GLU A 335 9.41 9.48 3.40
N ILE A 336 10.29 10.48 3.62
CA ILE A 336 10.07 11.86 3.16
C ILE A 336 9.96 11.92 1.64
N ALA A 337 10.86 11.25 0.92
CA ALA A 337 10.84 11.25 -0.54
C ALA A 337 9.55 10.61 -1.09
N ILE A 338 9.11 9.48 -0.53
CA ILE A 338 7.83 8.84 -0.91
C ILE A 338 6.66 9.79 -0.63
N ALA A 339 6.67 10.48 0.51
CA ALA A 339 5.64 11.45 0.83
C ALA A 339 5.59 12.58 -0.20
N VAL A 340 6.74 13.14 -0.58
CA VAL A 340 6.84 14.18 -1.63
C VAL A 340 6.35 13.65 -2.98
N MET A 341 6.70 12.43 -3.39
CA MET A 341 6.17 11.82 -4.61
C MET A 341 4.65 11.73 -4.58
N GLY A 342 4.07 11.33 -3.43
CA GLY A 342 2.62 11.29 -3.24
C GLY A 342 1.97 12.68 -3.32
N LEU A 343 2.61 13.72 -2.77
CA LEU A 343 2.16 15.10 -2.91
C LEU A 343 2.12 15.57 -4.38
N CYS A 344 3.08 15.11 -5.19
CA CYS A 344 3.16 15.42 -6.62
C CYS A 344 2.14 14.64 -7.47
N ASN A 345 1.56 13.56 -6.93
CA ASN A 345 0.61 12.69 -7.64
C ASN A 345 -0.86 13.15 -7.51
N LEU A 346 -1.11 14.26 -6.83
CA LEU A 346 -2.47 14.76 -6.58
C LEU A 346 -3.07 15.39 -7.83
N HIS A 347 -4.36 15.17 -8.00
CA HIS A 347 -5.18 15.94 -8.92
C HIS A 347 -5.59 17.26 -8.26
N ASP A 348 -5.73 18.32 -9.06
CA ASP A 348 -6.20 19.62 -8.58
C ASP A 348 -7.55 19.48 -7.88
N TYR A 349 -7.65 20.12 -6.72
CA TYR A 349 -8.83 20.05 -5.88
C TYR A 349 -9.09 21.42 -5.29
N LYS A 350 -10.32 21.89 -5.44
CA LYS A 350 -10.72 23.26 -5.07
C LYS A 350 -10.50 23.59 -3.59
N ASP A 351 -10.54 22.57 -2.73
CA ASP A 351 -10.42 22.75 -1.28
C ASP A 351 -8.98 22.61 -0.78
N VAL A 352 -7.99 22.44 -1.67
CA VAL A 352 -6.57 22.39 -1.31
C VAL A 352 -5.92 23.75 -1.50
N ASN A 353 -5.25 24.22 -0.47
CA ASN A 353 -4.39 25.39 -0.56
C ASN A 353 -3.09 25.00 -1.27
N MET A 354 -3.02 25.28 -2.58
CA MET A 354 -1.88 24.93 -3.41
C MET A 354 -0.57 25.59 -2.96
N ASP A 355 -0.62 26.78 -2.35
CA ASP A 355 0.57 27.45 -1.83
C ASP A 355 1.19 26.66 -0.66
N VAL A 356 0.34 26.17 0.26
CA VAL A 356 0.78 25.28 1.34
C VAL A 356 1.32 23.98 0.79
N LEU A 357 0.68 23.42 -0.25
CA LEU A 357 1.15 22.19 -0.89
C LEU A 357 2.55 22.37 -1.52
N PHE A 358 2.77 23.46 -2.24
CA PHE A 358 4.08 23.81 -2.80
C PHE A 358 5.14 23.97 -1.71
N ASP A 359 4.82 24.63 -0.61
CA ASP A 359 5.73 24.77 0.53
C ASP A 359 6.04 23.41 1.18
N CYS A 360 5.04 22.53 1.32
CA CYS A 360 5.23 21.17 1.84
C CYS A 360 6.17 20.35 0.95
N VAL A 361 6.03 20.45 -0.38
CA VAL A 361 6.94 19.80 -1.34
C VAL A 361 8.35 20.39 -1.25
N ALA A 362 8.48 21.72 -1.19
CA ALA A 362 9.76 22.41 -1.05
C ALA A 362 10.49 22.00 0.24
N GLN A 363 9.79 22.06 1.39
CA GLN A 363 10.32 21.63 2.68
C GLN A 363 10.63 20.14 2.69
N GLY A 364 9.83 19.30 2.03
CA GLY A 364 10.11 17.87 1.90
C GLY A 364 11.41 17.58 1.15
N VAL A 365 11.64 18.24 0.01
CA VAL A 365 12.92 18.11 -0.72
C VAL A 365 14.09 18.69 0.07
N LEU A 366 13.88 19.78 0.83
CA LEU A 366 14.88 20.31 1.75
C LEU A 366 15.24 19.29 2.85
N ASN A 367 14.24 18.67 3.49
CA ASN A 367 14.44 17.65 4.52
C ASN A 367 15.14 16.38 3.97
N PHE A 368 14.80 15.97 2.75
CA PHE A 368 15.44 14.86 2.05
C PHE A 368 16.91 15.16 1.75
N SER A 369 17.19 16.30 1.11
CA SER A 369 18.53 16.70 0.70
C SER A 369 19.43 17.13 1.88
N GLY A 370 18.87 17.71 2.94
CA GLY A 370 19.60 18.15 4.12
C GLY A 370 20.30 17.01 4.88
N LYS A 371 19.74 15.80 4.88
CA LYS A 371 20.44 14.63 5.44
C LYS A 371 21.68 14.24 4.63
N LYS A 372 21.68 14.56 3.34
CA LYS A 372 22.79 14.30 2.45
C LYS A 372 23.87 15.38 2.51
N THR A 373 23.50 16.65 2.68
CA THR A 373 24.48 17.74 2.88
C THR A 373 25.32 17.52 4.15
N GLY A 374 24.75 16.89 5.19
CA GLY A 374 25.48 16.49 6.39
C GLY A 374 26.43 15.29 6.22
N LYS A 375 26.43 14.61 5.07
CA LYS A 375 27.29 13.45 4.76
C LYS A 375 27.74 13.49 3.29
N PRO A 376 28.52 14.50 2.86
CA PRO A 376 28.86 14.72 1.46
C PRO A 376 29.55 13.51 0.78
N GLU A 377 30.27 12.70 1.54
CA GLU A 377 30.97 11.48 1.12
C GLU A 377 30.07 10.28 0.81
N ASP A 378 28.79 10.30 1.21
CA ASP A 378 27.85 9.20 0.95
C ASP A 378 27.40 9.17 -0.53
N HIS A 379 28.13 8.44 -1.37
CA HIS A 379 27.79 8.26 -2.78
C HIS A 379 26.88 7.05 -3.05
N SER A 380 26.11 6.61 -2.05
CA SER A 380 25.30 5.40 -2.18
C SER A 380 24.22 5.52 -3.25
N ILE A 381 24.00 4.42 -3.97
CA ILE A 381 23.00 4.27 -5.04
C ILE A 381 21.58 4.74 -4.62
N PRO A 382 21.10 4.50 -3.38
CA PRO A 382 19.77 4.92 -2.97
C PRO A 382 19.48 6.41 -3.16
N TRP A 383 20.46 7.31 -2.97
CA TRP A 383 20.28 8.75 -3.20
C TRP A 383 20.00 9.07 -4.66
N LYS A 384 20.75 8.45 -5.57
CA LYS A 384 20.60 8.64 -7.02
C LYS A 384 19.25 8.15 -7.51
N VAL A 385 18.88 6.93 -7.11
CA VAL A 385 17.60 6.31 -7.49
C VAL A 385 16.42 7.12 -6.94
N THR A 386 16.46 7.51 -5.66
CA THR A 386 15.38 8.30 -5.05
C THR A 386 15.28 9.70 -5.64
N GLY A 387 16.42 10.34 -5.92
CA GLY A 387 16.47 11.64 -6.61
C GLY A 387 15.84 11.57 -8.00
N SER A 388 16.16 10.53 -8.79
CA SER A 388 15.57 10.29 -10.10
C SER A 388 14.05 10.14 -10.04
N TYR A 389 13.52 9.36 -9.09
CA TYR A 389 12.08 9.23 -8.91
C TYR A 389 11.39 10.56 -8.52
N LEU A 390 12.04 11.39 -7.70
CA LEU A 390 11.52 12.73 -7.38
C LEU A 390 11.51 13.66 -8.60
N ILE A 391 12.53 13.58 -9.47
CA ILE A 391 12.56 14.32 -10.74
C ILE A 391 11.39 13.92 -11.63
N THR A 392 11.15 12.61 -11.79
CA THR A 392 10.00 12.09 -12.55
C THR A 392 8.69 12.59 -11.98
N ALA A 393 8.49 12.47 -10.65
CA ALA A 393 7.27 12.91 -9.99
C ALA A 393 7.01 14.42 -10.18
N LEU A 394 8.04 15.27 -10.02
CA LEU A 394 7.91 16.73 -10.23
C LEU A 394 7.63 17.07 -11.71
N THR A 395 8.28 16.37 -12.63
CA THR A 395 8.08 16.57 -14.08
C THR A 395 6.67 16.17 -14.50
N ASP A 396 6.14 15.09 -13.94
CA ASP A 396 4.77 14.66 -14.19
C ASP A 396 3.75 15.61 -13.52
N TRP A 397 4.07 16.14 -12.34
CA TRP A 397 3.23 17.14 -11.69
C TRP A 397 3.07 18.41 -12.52
N GLN A 398 4.12 18.87 -13.21
CA GLN A 398 4.07 19.99 -14.14
C GLN A 398 3.12 19.77 -15.33
N LYS A 399 2.82 18.51 -15.67
CA LYS A 399 1.92 18.16 -16.79
C LYS A 399 0.45 18.10 -16.39
N VAL A 400 0.12 18.19 -15.10
CA VAL A 400 -1.26 18.09 -14.62
C VAL A 400 -2.05 19.32 -15.13
N PRO A 401 -3.07 19.14 -16.01
CA PRO A 401 -3.72 20.25 -16.71
C PRO A 401 -4.32 21.32 -15.78
N ASN A 402 -4.76 20.90 -14.61
CA ASN A 402 -5.52 21.74 -13.70
C ASN A 402 -4.61 22.64 -12.81
N ALA A 403 -3.30 22.39 -12.79
CA ALA A 403 -2.33 23.29 -12.14
C ALA A 403 -2.13 24.62 -12.91
N ALA A 404 -2.88 24.85 -14.01
CA ALA A 404 -2.76 26.01 -14.88
C ALA A 404 -2.77 27.37 -14.12
N ARG A 405 -3.58 27.50 -13.08
CA ARG A 405 -3.66 28.73 -12.26
C ARG A 405 -2.36 29.04 -11.51
N TYR A 406 -1.61 28.01 -11.18
CA TYR A 406 -0.37 28.08 -10.42
C TYR A 406 0.86 27.73 -11.27
N ARG A 407 0.69 27.65 -12.60
CA ARG A 407 1.69 27.10 -13.51
C ARG A 407 3.06 27.75 -13.36
N ASN A 408 3.12 29.08 -13.34
CA ASN A 408 4.38 29.81 -13.19
C ASN A 408 5.07 29.52 -11.86
N LYS A 409 4.30 29.40 -10.77
CA LYS A 409 4.82 29.10 -9.43
C LYS A 409 5.32 27.66 -9.34
N LEU A 410 4.55 26.72 -9.90
CA LEU A 410 4.92 25.31 -10.00
C LEU A 410 6.17 25.10 -10.87
N GLU A 411 6.24 25.75 -12.03
CA GLU A 411 7.42 25.70 -12.92
C GLU A 411 8.65 26.29 -12.24
N SER A 412 8.51 27.43 -11.56
CA SER A 412 9.59 28.03 -10.76
C SER A 412 10.07 27.10 -9.65
N LEU A 413 9.14 26.51 -8.87
CA LEU A 413 9.46 25.53 -7.84
C LEU A 413 10.19 24.32 -8.42
N ALA A 414 9.59 23.67 -9.42
CA ALA A 414 10.13 22.47 -10.04
C ALA A 414 11.52 22.71 -10.62
N THR A 415 11.75 23.85 -11.27
CA THR A 415 13.07 24.26 -11.77
C THR A 415 14.09 24.32 -10.64
N VAL A 416 13.77 25.00 -9.54
CA VAL A 416 14.68 25.09 -8.37
C VAL A 416 14.95 23.70 -7.78
N LEU A 417 13.92 22.89 -7.54
CA LEU A 417 14.07 21.56 -6.94
C LEU A 417 14.87 20.61 -7.86
N VAL A 418 14.52 20.54 -9.14
CA VAL A 418 15.14 19.63 -10.11
C VAL A 418 16.57 20.06 -10.41
N GLU A 419 16.78 21.29 -10.89
CA GLU A 419 18.08 21.71 -11.40
C GLU A 419 19.09 21.98 -10.29
N ARG A 420 18.65 22.55 -9.15
CA ARG A 420 19.56 22.99 -8.08
C ARG A 420 19.78 21.95 -7.00
N VAL A 421 18.89 20.98 -6.85
CA VAL A 421 18.99 19.96 -5.78
C VAL A 421 19.04 18.55 -6.34
N LEU A 422 18.02 18.11 -7.08
CA LEU A 422 17.86 16.69 -7.41
C LEU A 422 18.81 16.20 -8.51
N VAL A 423 19.05 16.98 -9.57
CA VAL A 423 20.02 16.64 -10.62
C VAL A 423 21.45 16.56 -10.05
N PRO A 424 21.92 17.51 -9.21
CA PRO A 424 23.18 17.34 -8.50
C PRO A 424 23.25 16.08 -7.62
N LEU A 425 22.16 15.72 -6.94
CA LEU A 425 22.10 14.48 -6.14
C LEU A 425 22.20 13.21 -7.01
N GLU A 426 21.54 13.19 -8.17
CA GLU A 426 21.63 12.09 -9.12
C GLU A 426 23.06 11.92 -9.66
N LYS A 427 23.73 13.03 -9.95
CA LYS A 427 25.10 13.08 -10.49
C LYS A 427 26.18 13.06 -9.42
N ILE A 428 25.83 12.70 -8.18
CA ILE A 428 26.78 12.79 -7.08
C ILE A 428 28.04 11.94 -7.32
N GLY A 429 29.19 12.52 -6.94
CA GLY A 429 30.53 12.01 -7.26
C GLY A 429 31.14 12.65 -8.51
N THR A 430 30.36 13.42 -9.28
CA THR A 430 30.86 14.19 -10.43
C THR A 430 31.27 15.60 -9.98
N PRO A 431 32.49 16.07 -10.29
CA PRO A 431 32.91 17.43 -9.96
C PRO A 431 31.93 18.50 -10.45
N GLY A 432 31.61 19.47 -9.59
CA GLY A 432 30.67 20.56 -9.91
C GLY A 432 29.20 20.28 -9.63
N PHE A 433 28.82 19.04 -9.26
CA PHE A 433 27.44 18.68 -8.94
C PHE A 433 27.19 18.63 -7.43
N VAL A 434 27.10 19.80 -6.80
CA VAL A 434 26.77 19.95 -5.37
C VAL A 434 25.32 20.39 -5.21
N PRO A 435 24.48 19.65 -4.45
CA PRO A 435 23.11 20.06 -4.17
C PRO A 435 23.06 21.41 -3.43
N ASN A 436 22.30 22.37 -3.95
CA ASN A 436 22.16 23.71 -3.39
C ASN A 436 20.82 23.84 -2.63
N ALA A 437 20.81 23.37 -1.38
CA ALA A 437 19.64 23.43 -0.50
C ALA A 437 19.16 24.88 -0.24
N ASP A 438 20.09 25.85 -0.18
CA ASP A 438 19.77 27.26 0.06
C ASP A 438 18.93 27.88 -1.06
N ALA A 439 19.02 27.35 -2.29
CA ALA A 439 18.16 27.78 -3.38
C ALA A 439 16.68 27.49 -3.09
N VAL A 440 16.39 26.37 -2.42
CA VAL A 440 15.03 26.01 -1.99
C VAL A 440 14.57 26.92 -0.85
N ALA A 441 15.45 27.19 0.13
CA ALA A 441 15.13 28.12 1.21
C ALA A 441 14.78 29.53 0.69
N ARG A 442 15.61 30.08 -0.22
CA ARG A 442 15.34 31.37 -0.88
C ARG A 442 14.04 31.35 -1.68
N TRP A 443 13.74 30.26 -2.39
CA TRP A 443 12.46 30.14 -3.10
C TRP A 443 11.28 30.24 -2.14
N ARG A 444 11.35 29.60 -0.97
CA ARG A 444 10.30 29.65 0.06
C ARG A 444 10.15 31.06 0.65
N GLU A 445 11.25 31.75 0.92
CA GLU A 445 11.25 33.15 1.38
C GLU A 445 10.59 34.10 0.37
N GLN A 446 10.80 33.86 -0.93
CA GLN A 446 10.19 34.63 -2.02
C GLN A 446 8.73 34.26 -2.29
N ASN A 447 8.26 33.12 -1.78
CA ASN A 447 6.93 32.59 -1.99
C ASN A 447 6.24 32.29 -0.65
N PRO A 448 6.12 33.29 0.26
CA PRO A 448 5.57 33.07 1.59
C PRO A 448 4.14 32.55 1.50
N VAL A 449 3.80 31.65 2.42
CA VAL A 449 2.45 31.08 2.53
C VAL A 449 1.66 31.93 3.52
N PRO A 450 0.61 32.66 3.09
CA PRO A 450 -0.12 33.57 3.96
C PRO A 450 -0.96 32.86 5.02
N GLU A 451 -1.42 31.63 4.74
CA GLU A 451 -2.23 30.82 5.64
C GLU A 451 -1.73 29.38 5.68
N LEU A 452 -1.33 28.88 6.85
CA LEU A 452 -0.78 27.53 7.05
C LEU A 452 -1.86 26.42 7.12
N LYS A 453 -3.02 26.63 6.49
CA LYS A 453 -4.07 25.62 6.39
C LYS A 453 -3.99 24.92 5.04
N LEU A 454 -3.61 23.65 5.05
CA LEU A 454 -3.52 22.83 3.84
C LEU A 454 -4.88 22.66 3.14
N PHE A 455 -5.95 22.59 3.93
CA PHE A 455 -7.32 22.56 3.42
C PHE A 455 -7.93 23.93 3.66
N ILE A 456 -8.48 24.52 2.60
CA ILE A 456 -9.35 25.68 2.70
C ILE A 456 -10.59 25.14 3.43
N GLU A 457 -10.94 25.68 4.60
CA GLU A 457 -12.14 25.26 5.31
C GLU A 457 -13.33 25.43 4.38
N ALA A 458 -13.80 24.33 3.80
CA ALA A 458 -15.00 24.34 3.00
C ALA A 458 -16.12 24.78 3.94
N LYS A 459 -16.78 25.91 3.64
CA LYS A 459 -18.14 26.11 4.10
C LYS A 459 -18.88 24.84 3.73
N GLU A 460 -19.35 24.06 4.71
CA GLU A 460 -20.08 22.83 4.48
C GLU A 460 -21.06 23.04 3.32
N PRO A 461 -20.91 22.33 2.19
CA PRO A 461 -21.91 22.44 1.15
C PRO A 461 -23.23 21.96 1.77
N PRO A 462 -24.35 22.67 1.59
CA PRO A 462 -25.64 22.18 2.05
C PRO A 462 -25.84 20.79 1.43
N LEU A 463 -26.11 19.79 2.27
CA LEU A 463 -26.43 18.42 1.86
C LEU A 463 -27.52 18.45 0.78
N LYS A 464 -27.11 18.43 -0.50
CA LYS A 464 -28.03 18.22 -1.60
C LYS A 464 -28.21 16.72 -1.74
N ALA A 465 -29.34 16.24 -1.25
CA ALA A 465 -29.85 14.92 -1.59
C ALA A 465 -29.99 14.82 -3.13
N GLY A 466 -29.38 13.79 -3.73
CA GLY A 466 -29.61 13.42 -5.12
C GLY A 466 -28.41 13.58 -6.04
N PHE A 467 -27.44 12.67 -5.93
CA PHE A 467 -26.64 12.28 -7.09
C PHE A 467 -27.55 11.38 -7.94
N VAL A 468 -28.11 11.93 -9.03
CA VAL A 468 -28.84 11.13 -10.03
C VAL A 468 -27.78 10.50 -10.91
N GLU A 469 -27.71 9.16 -10.94
CA GLU A 469 -26.87 8.44 -11.88
C GLU A 469 -27.26 8.85 -13.31
N PRO A 470 -26.29 9.14 -14.21
CA PRO A 470 -26.61 9.30 -15.62
C PRO A 470 -27.07 7.96 -16.18
N THR A 471 -28.35 7.89 -16.56
CA THR A 471 -28.97 6.78 -17.30
C THR A 471 -28.38 6.59 -18.68
#